data_AF-A0A9D0ID20-F1
#
_entry.id   AF-A0A9D0ID20-F1
#
_cell.length_a   1.000
_cell.length_b   1.000
_cell.length_c   1.000
_cell.angle_alpha   90.00
_cell.angle_beta   90.00
_cell.angle_gamma   90.00
#
_symmetry.space_group_name_H-M   'P 1'
#
loop_
_entity.id
_entity.type
_entity.pdbx_description
1 polymer ?
#
loop_
_entity_poly.entity_id
_entity_poly.type
_entity_poly.pdbx_seq_one_letter_code
_entity_poly.pdbx_strand_id
1 'polypeptide(L)'
;MTMQEEIQELQVELAAWRERLVRGLLRASLVVGALALVAGLINAVTARAVLLVVIYVAAYLAMLVITFASRLPYLLRAGVFLFLLYGLGLVGLLESGLSGDGRVFLLTFPVVATALLGQRAGIVSLGLSLVTLIGVGWGMTTGLLDISVEQMANSTDPTAWFSGSVVFLLLALAMLIPTAHLLRGQVFAAQFARQNRALQEAQAALAEVHRQQEEANERLRQALEESAQRAGQLQVIT
;
A
#
# COMPACT_ATOMS: atom_id res chain seq x y z
N MET A 1 -12.00 -10.78 25.84
CA MET A 1 -10.94 -10.27 24.95
C MET A 1 -10.68 -8.83 25.34
N THR A 2 -9.48 -8.52 25.79
CA THR A 2 -9.14 -7.19 26.33
C THR A 2 -8.77 -6.23 25.20
N MET A 3 -9.07 -4.94 25.35
CA MET A 3 -8.81 -3.90 24.32
C MET A 3 -7.34 -3.86 23.86
N GLN A 4 -6.39 -4.33 24.68
CA GLN A 4 -4.98 -4.45 24.33
C GLN A 4 -4.69 -5.61 23.37
N GLU A 5 -5.37 -6.75 23.52
CA GLU A 5 -5.24 -7.90 22.61
C GLU A 5 -5.72 -7.54 21.20
N GLU A 6 -6.84 -6.81 21.11
CA GLU A 6 -7.43 -6.37 19.84
C GLU A 6 -6.53 -5.38 19.10
N ILE A 7 -5.90 -4.43 19.81
CA ILE A 7 -4.90 -3.51 19.22
C ILE A 7 -3.67 -4.27 18.72
N GLN A 8 -3.20 -5.27 19.47
CA GLN A 8 -2.02 -6.03 19.10
C GLN A 8 -2.27 -6.92 17.87
N GLU A 9 -3.44 -7.55 17.77
CA GLU A 9 -3.85 -8.30 16.57
C GLU A 9 -3.91 -7.38 15.33
N LEU A 10 -4.55 -6.22 15.44
CA LEU A 10 -4.61 -5.24 14.35
C LEU A 10 -3.23 -4.78 13.87
N GLN A 11 -2.27 -4.61 14.79
CA GLN A 11 -0.90 -4.25 14.44
C GLN A 11 -0.17 -5.36 13.68
N VAL A 12 -0.35 -6.62 14.10
CA VAL A 12 0.25 -7.79 13.44
C VAL A 12 -0.35 -7.99 12.05
N GLU A 13 -1.67 -7.87 11.90
CA GLU A 13 -2.34 -7.94 10.60
C GLU A 13 -1.89 -6.84 9.64
N LEU A 14 -1.77 -5.60 10.14
CA LEU A 14 -1.29 -4.47 9.35
C LEU A 14 0.16 -4.67 8.90
N ALA A 15 1.03 -5.17 9.77
CA ALA A 15 2.42 -5.47 9.43
C ALA A 15 2.52 -6.57 8.37
N ALA A 16 1.76 -7.66 8.53
CA ALA A 16 1.71 -8.74 7.55
C ALA A 16 1.14 -8.28 6.20
N TRP A 17 0.15 -7.38 6.22
CA TRP A 17 -0.41 -6.77 5.02
C TRP A 17 0.62 -5.90 4.29
N ARG A 18 1.32 -5.01 5.00
CA ARG A 18 2.40 -4.17 4.44
C ARG A 18 3.52 -5.01 3.82
N GLU A 19 3.91 -6.10 4.47
CA GLU A 19 4.93 -7.02 3.96
C GLU A 19 4.49 -7.74 2.67
N ARG A 20 3.20 -8.06 2.51
CA ARG A 20 2.67 -8.59 1.24
C ARG A 20 2.70 -7.53 0.14
N LEU A 21 2.35 -6.28 0.47
CA LEU A 21 2.39 -5.17 -0.48
C LEU A 21 3.78 -4.91 -1.02
N VAL A 22 4.78 -4.73 -0.14
CA VAL A 22 6.15 -4.45 -0.58
C VAL A 22 6.67 -5.57 -1.46
N ARG A 23 6.40 -6.83 -1.14
CA ARG A 23 6.83 -7.96 -1.97
C ARG A 23 6.14 -7.98 -3.33
N GLY A 24 4.82 -7.73 -3.38
CA GLY A 24 4.08 -7.65 -4.64
C GLY A 24 4.57 -6.50 -5.52
N LEU A 25 4.75 -5.32 -4.91
CA LEU A 25 5.27 -4.11 -5.54
C LEU A 25 6.67 -4.32 -6.09
N LEU A 26 7.61 -4.80 -5.26
CA LEU A 26 8.99 -5.06 -5.68
C LEU A 26 9.07 -6.04 -6.85
N ARG A 27 8.30 -7.15 -6.81
CA ARG A 27 8.29 -8.13 -7.89
C ARG A 27 7.71 -7.57 -9.19
N ALA A 28 6.58 -6.87 -9.12
CA ALA A 28 5.98 -6.25 -10.30
C ALA A 28 6.91 -5.20 -10.90
N SER A 29 7.47 -4.34 -10.05
CA SER A 29 8.42 -3.32 -10.46
C SER A 29 9.75 -3.91 -10.93
N LEU A 30 10.15 -5.12 -10.52
CA LEU A 30 11.36 -5.78 -11.02
C LEU A 30 11.22 -6.24 -12.48
N VAL A 31 10.05 -6.79 -12.83
CA VAL A 31 9.75 -7.24 -14.21
C VAL A 31 9.71 -6.04 -15.15
N VAL A 32 8.95 -5.00 -14.80
CA VAL A 32 8.81 -3.81 -15.63
C VAL A 32 10.09 -2.97 -15.57
N GLY A 33 10.78 -2.96 -14.42
CA GLY A 33 12.07 -2.30 -14.23
C GLY A 33 13.18 -2.88 -15.10
N ALA A 34 13.10 -4.16 -15.49
CA ALA A 34 14.03 -4.74 -16.45
C ALA A 34 13.89 -4.07 -17.83
N LEU A 35 12.64 -3.86 -18.26
CA LEU A 35 12.35 -3.14 -19.51
C LEU A 35 12.79 -1.68 -19.40
N ALA A 36 12.53 -1.03 -18.27
CA ALA A 36 12.96 0.35 -18.02
C ALA A 36 14.49 0.48 -18.03
N LEU A 37 15.21 -0.51 -17.46
CA LEU A 37 16.68 -0.55 -17.50
C LEU A 37 17.17 -0.65 -18.95
N VAL A 38 16.64 -1.58 -19.74
CA VAL A 38 17.05 -1.72 -21.15
C VAL A 38 16.81 -0.43 -21.92
N ALA A 39 15.63 0.18 -21.76
CA ALA A 39 15.31 1.44 -22.42
C ALA A 39 16.24 2.59 -21.97
N GLY A 40 16.48 2.72 -20.66
CA GLY A 40 17.39 3.72 -20.10
C GLY A 40 18.85 3.52 -20.53
N LEU A 41 19.31 2.27 -20.66
CA LEU A 41 20.65 1.95 -21.15
C LEU A 41 20.84 2.32 -22.61
N ILE A 42 19.82 2.10 -23.46
CA ILE A 42 19.87 2.52 -24.87
C ILE A 42 20.08 4.04 -24.95
N ASN A 43 19.30 4.82 -24.19
CA ASN A 43 19.45 6.28 -24.15
C ASN A 43 20.83 6.69 -23.60
N ALA A 44 21.24 6.12 -22.46
CA ALA A 44 22.50 6.49 -21.80
C ALA A 44 23.75 6.17 -22.64
N VAL A 45 23.75 5.04 -23.36
CA VAL A 45 24.84 4.66 -24.28
C VAL A 45 24.86 5.58 -25.50
N THR A 46 23.69 5.90 -26.05
CA THR A 46 23.58 6.82 -27.20
C THR A 46 24.07 8.23 -26.83
N ALA A 47 23.74 8.68 -25.62
CA ALA A 47 24.21 9.95 -25.05
C ALA A 47 25.68 9.89 -24.55
N ARG A 48 26.36 8.74 -24.67
CA ARG A 48 27.73 8.50 -24.16
C ARG A 48 27.90 8.82 -22.66
N ALA A 49 26.82 8.73 -21.90
CA ALA A 49 26.76 9.09 -20.48
C ALA A 49 27.07 7.86 -19.61
N VAL A 50 28.37 7.53 -19.46
CA VAL A 50 28.83 6.36 -18.69
C VAL A 50 28.33 6.38 -17.25
N LEU A 51 28.24 7.57 -16.63
CA LEU A 51 27.74 7.71 -15.27
C LEU A 51 26.27 7.26 -15.14
N LEU A 52 25.42 7.56 -16.12
CA LEU A 52 24.02 7.13 -16.11
C LEU A 52 23.89 5.62 -16.26
N VAL A 53 24.72 5.00 -17.09
CA VAL A 53 24.79 3.54 -17.22
C VAL A 53 25.09 2.91 -15.86
N VAL A 54 26.09 3.42 -15.13
CA VAL A 54 26.45 2.92 -13.80
C VAL A 54 25.28 3.11 -12.81
N ILE A 55 24.64 4.28 -12.81
CA ILE A 55 23.50 4.58 -11.93
C ILE A 55 22.34 3.62 -12.21
N TYR A 56 21.94 3.42 -13.47
CA TYR A 56 20.81 2.57 -13.82
C TYR A 56 21.07 1.09 -13.50
N VAL A 57 22.27 0.60 -13.81
CA VAL A 57 22.66 -0.77 -13.44
C VAL A 57 22.70 -0.94 -11.92
N ALA A 58 23.31 0.00 -11.19
CA ALA A 58 23.37 -0.05 -9.73
C ALA A 58 21.97 0.01 -9.10
N ALA A 59 21.07 0.85 -9.61
CA ALA A 59 19.69 0.95 -9.15
C ALA A 59 18.94 -0.37 -9.36
N TYR A 60 19.09 -0.99 -10.54
CA TYR A 60 18.45 -2.27 -10.84
C TYR A 60 19.02 -3.41 -9.98
N LEU A 61 20.33 -3.45 -9.76
CA LEU A 61 20.95 -4.43 -8.85
C LEU A 61 20.51 -4.24 -7.40
N ALA A 62 20.44 -3.01 -6.91
CA ALA A 62 19.90 -2.72 -5.58
C ALA A 62 18.45 -3.22 -5.46
N MET A 63 17.65 -3.03 -6.50
CA MET A 63 16.28 -3.52 -6.57
C MET A 63 16.18 -5.05 -6.58
N LEU A 64 17.08 -5.73 -7.29
CA LEU A 64 17.21 -7.18 -7.28
C LEU A 64 17.53 -7.70 -5.88
N VAL A 65 18.50 -7.07 -5.21
CA VAL A 65 18.92 -7.43 -3.85
C VAL A 65 17.77 -7.28 -2.87
N ILE A 66 17.08 -6.14 -2.84
CA ILE A 66 15.96 -5.95 -1.87
C ILE A 66 14.76 -6.85 -2.16
N THR A 67 14.58 -7.29 -3.40
CA THR A 67 13.49 -8.19 -3.80
C THR A 67 13.74 -9.63 -3.36
N PHE A 68 14.97 -10.13 -3.50
CA PHE A 68 15.30 -11.53 -3.24
C PHE A 68 15.96 -11.79 -1.88
N ALA A 69 16.53 -10.78 -1.23
CA ALA A 69 17.13 -10.94 0.08
C ALA A 69 16.06 -11.12 1.16
N SER A 70 15.76 -12.38 1.47
CA SER A 70 14.73 -12.79 2.44
C SER A 70 14.96 -12.28 3.86
N ARG A 71 16.21 -12.01 4.24
CA ARG A 71 16.62 -11.57 5.59
C ARG A 71 16.51 -10.07 5.85
N LEU A 72 16.19 -9.26 4.84
CA LEU A 72 16.12 -7.81 5.01
C LEU A 72 14.86 -7.38 5.76
N PRO A 73 14.98 -6.49 6.77
CA PRO A 73 13.81 -5.97 7.48
C PRO A 73 12.96 -5.10 6.54
N TYR A 74 11.64 -5.10 6.79
CA TYR A 74 10.66 -4.34 6.02
C TYR A 74 11.06 -2.87 5.79
N LEU A 75 11.47 -2.19 6.87
CA LEU A 75 11.86 -0.77 6.82
C LEU A 75 13.03 -0.52 5.87
N LEU A 76 13.99 -1.43 5.78
CA LEU A 76 15.11 -1.28 4.86
C LEU A 76 14.68 -1.49 3.41
N ARG A 77 13.83 -2.51 3.13
CA ARG A 77 13.29 -2.72 1.77
C ARG A 77 12.48 -1.53 1.29
N ALA A 78 11.58 -1.03 2.14
CA ALA A 78 10.78 0.15 1.84
C ALA A 78 11.66 1.39 1.66
N GLY A 79 12.62 1.61 2.57
CA GLY A 79 13.55 2.75 2.51
C GLY A 79 14.41 2.77 1.25
N VAL A 80 15.00 1.64 0.87
CA VAL A 80 15.80 1.54 -0.37
C VAL A 80 14.92 1.75 -1.60
N PHE A 81 13.73 1.15 -1.65
CA PHE A 81 12.83 1.36 -2.79
C PHE A 81 12.42 2.82 -2.95
N LEU A 82 12.11 3.48 -1.84
CA LEU A 82 11.80 4.91 -1.80
C LEU A 82 13.01 5.79 -2.18
N PHE A 83 14.21 5.42 -1.72
CA PHE A 83 15.45 6.08 -2.12
C PHE A 83 15.68 5.96 -3.63
N LEU A 84 15.45 4.79 -4.22
CA LEU A 84 15.57 4.59 -5.67
C LEU A 84 14.57 5.44 -6.45
N LEU A 85 13.31 5.51 -6.01
CA LEU A 85 12.30 6.37 -6.65
C LEU A 85 12.72 7.85 -6.62
N TYR A 86 13.14 8.34 -5.46
CA TYR A 86 13.57 9.73 -5.32
C TYR A 86 14.86 10.01 -6.11
N GLY A 87 15.87 9.15 -5.97
CA GLY A 87 17.17 9.31 -6.60
C GLY A 87 17.10 9.26 -8.13
N LEU A 88 16.36 8.32 -8.70
CA LEU A 88 16.13 8.26 -10.14
C LEU A 88 15.33 9.48 -10.62
N GLY A 89 14.35 9.95 -9.83
CA GLY A 89 13.63 11.17 -10.13
C GLY A 89 14.51 12.41 -10.17
N LEU A 90 15.43 12.53 -9.20
CA LEU A 90 16.41 13.61 -9.15
C LEU A 90 17.40 13.52 -10.33
N VAL A 91 17.94 12.33 -10.63
CA VAL A 91 18.85 12.12 -11.76
C VAL A 91 18.17 12.51 -13.07
N GLY A 92 16.93 12.07 -13.32
CA GLY A 92 16.20 12.43 -14.53
C GLY A 92 15.92 13.93 -14.66
N LEU A 93 15.70 14.64 -13.54
CA LEU A 93 15.58 16.10 -13.52
C LEU A 93 16.90 16.80 -13.81
N LEU A 94 18.02 16.31 -13.28
CA LEU A 94 19.34 16.90 -13.50
C LEU A 94 19.92 16.59 -14.88
N GLU A 95 19.47 15.51 -15.51
CA GLU A 95 19.91 15.12 -16.85
C GLU A 95 19.13 15.84 -17.96
N SER A 96 17.81 15.81 -17.91
CA SER A 96 16.96 16.25 -19.03
C SER A 96 16.00 17.37 -18.64
N GLY A 97 16.11 17.87 -17.41
CA GLY A 97 15.24 18.92 -16.89
C GLY A 97 13.77 18.51 -16.97
N LEU A 98 13.00 19.38 -17.59
CA LEU A 98 11.56 19.22 -17.76
C LEU A 98 11.21 18.08 -18.74
N SER A 99 12.08 17.79 -19.70
CA SER A 99 11.80 16.82 -20.76
C SER A 99 12.02 15.36 -20.36
N GLY A 100 12.65 15.12 -19.20
CA GLY A 100 12.87 13.78 -18.65
C GLY A 100 11.73 13.27 -17.77
N ASP A 101 11.89 12.05 -17.26
CA ASP A 101 10.90 11.35 -16.44
C ASP A 101 10.90 11.78 -14.96
N GLY A 102 11.82 12.66 -14.55
CA GLY A 102 12.09 12.93 -13.15
C GLY A 102 10.86 13.41 -12.36
N ARG A 103 9.98 14.17 -13.01
CA ARG A 103 8.74 14.68 -12.40
C ARG A 103 7.74 13.57 -12.08
N VAL A 104 7.67 12.54 -12.92
CA VAL A 104 6.77 11.40 -12.71
C VAL A 104 7.27 10.55 -11.54
N PHE A 105 8.58 10.33 -11.43
CA PHE A 105 9.19 9.69 -10.27
C PHE A 105 8.90 10.44 -8.96
N LEU A 106 9.11 11.76 -8.96
CA LEU A 106 8.84 12.60 -7.79
C LEU A 106 7.34 12.67 -7.42
N LEU A 107 6.44 12.44 -8.37
CA LEU A 107 5.00 12.30 -8.12
C LEU A 107 4.66 10.92 -7.52
N THR A 108 5.28 9.84 -8.03
CA THR A 108 5.07 8.48 -7.54
C THR A 108 5.62 8.29 -6.13
N PHE A 109 6.77 8.91 -5.84
CA PHE A 109 7.47 8.83 -4.56
C PHE A 109 6.55 9.05 -3.33
N PRO A 110 5.78 10.16 -3.19
CA PRO A 110 4.92 10.38 -2.04
C PRO A 110 3.74 9.42 -1.94
N VAL A 111 3.20 8.94 -3.06
CA VAL A 111 2.11 7.97 -3.07
C VAL A 111 2.60 6.63 -2.52
N VAL A 112 3.75 6.16 -3.01
CA VAL A 112 4.37 4.94 -2.52
C VAL A 112 4.82 5.10 -1.06
N ALA A 113 5.42 6.23 -0.68
CA ALA A 113 5.82 6.50 0.70
C ALA A 113 4.63 6.47 1.66
N THR A 114 3.49 7.03 1.25
CA THR A 114 2.23 6.97 2.00
C THR A 114 1.79 5.53 2.22
N ALA A 115 1.82 4.72 1.17
CA ALA A 115 1.36 3.33 1.26
C ALA A 115 2.30 2.44 2.11
N LEU A 116 3.60 2.65 2.01
CA LEU A 116 4.59 1.81 2.69
C LEU A 116 4.85 2.26 4.13
N LEU A 117 4.99 3.56 4.37
CA LEU A 117 5.42 4.10 5.67
C LEU A 117 4.32 4.91 6.38
N GLY A 118 3.19 5.13 5.72
CA GLY A 118 2.03 5.84 6.27
C GLY A 118 2.00 7.33 5.90
N GLN A 119 0.91 7.99 6.31
CA GLN A 119 0.57 9.35 5.89
C GLN A 119 1.65 10.40 6.19
N ARG A 120 2.30 10.33 7.36
CA ARG A 120 3.37 11.28 7.74
C ARG A 120 4.54 11.22 6.78
N ALA A 121 4.99 10.00 6.44
CA ALA A 121 6.05 9.80 5.47
C ALA A 121 5.66 10.35 4.10
N GLY A 122 4.41 10.10 3.68
CA GLY A 122 3.81 10.66 2.46
C GLY A 122 3.89 12.18 2.35
N ILE A 123 3.47 12.89 3.40
CA ILE A 123 3.52 14.36 3.45
C ILE A 123 4.96 14.87 3.38
N VAL A 124 5.87 14.25 4.14
CA VAL A 124 7.30 14.61 4.12
C VAL A 124 7.90 14.40 2.73
N SER A 125 7.62 13.27 2.09
CA SER A 125 8.08 12.98 0.73
C SER A 125 7.50 13.94 -0.31
N LEU A 126 6.25 14.38 -0.14
CA LEU A 126 5.64 15.36 -1.03
C LEU A 126 6.34 16.72 -0.91
N GLY A 127 6.59 17.17 0.32
CA GLY A 127 7.37 18.38 0.58
C GLY A 127 8.76 18.29 -0.06
N LEU A 128 9.45 17.15 0.10
CA LEU A 128 10.77 16.91 -0.49
C LEU A 128 10.72 16.94 -2.04
N SER A 129 9.72 16.32 -2.65
CA SER A 129 9.50 16.37 -4.11
C SER A 129 9.29 17.80 -4.61
N LEU A 130 8.47 18.60 -3.91
CA LEU A 130 8.21 19.99 -4.28
C LEU A 130 9.46 20.87 -4.14
N VAL A 131 10.19 20.73 -3.03
CA VAL A 131 11.47 21.44 -2.84
C VAL A 131 12.47 21.07 -3.93
N THR A 132 12.52 19.80 -4.32
CA THR A 132 13.42 19.33 -5.39
C THR A 132 13.03 19.94 -6.73
N LEU A 133 11.74 19.93 -7.09
CA LEU A 133 11.25 20.54 -8.33
C LEU A 133 11.52 22.05 -8.38
N ILE A 134 11.25 22.76 -7.29
CA ILE A 134 11.49 24.20 -7.19
C ILE A 134 12.99 24.48 -7.27
N GLY A 135 13.81 23.72 -6.54
CA GLY A 135 15.26 23.89 -6.51
C GLY A 135 15.92 23.65 -7.87
N VAL A 136 15.59 22.55 -8.54
CA VAL A 136 16.11 22.27 -9.90
C VAL A 136 15.59 23.32 -10.88
N GLY A 137 14.29 23.63 -10.86
CA GLY A 137 13.71 24.65 -11.74
C GLY A 137 14.37 26.02 -11.57
N TRP A 138 14.59 26.45 -10.33
CA TRP A 138 15.31 27.68 -10.02
C TRP A 138 16.77 27.63 -10.48
N GLY A 139 17.46 26.51 -10.27
CA GLY A 139 18.83 26.31 -10.76
C GLY A 139 18.92 26.44 -12.28
N MET A 140 17.97 25.88 -13.02
CA MET A 140 17.92 25.98 -14.48
C MET A 140 17.59 27.41 -14.96
N THR A 141 16.62 28.08 -14.35
CA THR A 141 16.21 29.44 -14.79
C THR A 141 17.21 30.52 -14.43
N THR A 142 18.07 30.28 -13.43
CA THR A 142 19.17 31.19 -13.05
C THR A 142 20.48 30.88 -13.78
N GLY A 143 20.54 29.80 -14.57
CA GLY A 143 21.76 29.34 -15.24
C GLY A 143 22.77 28.68 -14.29
N LEU A 144 22.40 28.37 -13.05
CA LEU A 144 23.23 27.60 -12.12
C LEU A 144 23.34 26.13 -12.53
N LEU A 145 22.29 25.59 -13.15
CA LEU A 145 22.26 24.25 -13.76
C LEU A 145 22.18 24.42 -15.28
N ASP A 146 23.25 24.04 -15.97
CA ASP A 146 23.34 24.10 -17.44
C ASP A 146 23.04 22.72 -18.03
N ILE A 147 21.84 22.58 -18.61
CA ILE A 147 21.41 21.39 -19.34
C ILE A 147 21.29 21.80 -20.80
N SER A 148 21.99 21.08 -21.68
CA SER A 148 22.02 21.42 -23.10
C SER A 148 20.63 21.32 -23.75
N VAL A 149 20.36 22.21 -24.71
CA VAL A 149 19.09 22.23 -25.45
C VAL A 149 18.88 20.91 -26.18
N GLU A 150 19.94 20.29 -26.69
CA GLU A 150 19.92 18.99 -27.36
C GLU A 150 19.44 17.87 -26.42
N GLN A 151 19.85 17.87 -25.15
CA GLN A 151 19.37 16.91 -24.15
C GLN A 151 17.89 17.12 -23.80
N MET A 152 17.41 18.36 -23.84
CA MET A 152 16.01 18.69 -23.58
C MET A 152 15.10 18.45 -24.80
N ALA A 153 15.64 18.52 -26.01
CA ALA A 153 14.89 18.43 -27.26
C ALA A 153 14.63 16.97 -27.70
N ASN A 154 13.95 16.19 -26.86
CA ASN A 154 13.73 14.77 -27.07
C ASN A 154 12.35 14.40 -27.67
N SER A 155 11.45 15.37 -27.90
CA SER A 155 10.07 15.11 -28.33
C SER A 155 9.94 14.47 -29.71
N THR A 156 10.94 14.63 -30.59
CA THR A 156 10.97 14.00 -31.93
C THR A 156 11.76 12.69 -31.95
N ASP A 157 12.34 12.27 -30.82
CA ASP A 157 13.10 11.03 -30.72
C ASP A 157 12.18 9.84 -30.38
N PRO A 158 12.04 8.83 -31.27
CA PRO A 158 11.26 7.64 -30.98
C PRO A 158 11.77 6.85 -29.76
N THR A 159 13.06 6.89 -29.47
CA THR A 159 13.62 6.15 -28.32
C THR A 159 13.21 6.77 -26.99
N ALA A 160 13.15 8.11 -26.92
CA ALA A 160 12.56 8.83 -25.79
C ALA A 160 11.09 8.46 -25.55
N TRP A 161 10.26 8.36 -26.60
CA TRP A 161 8.86 7.95 -26.46
C TRP A 161 8.70 6.53 -25.92
N PHE A 162 9.49 5.58 -26.43
CA PHE A 162 9.46 4.20 -25.98
C PHE A 162 9.90 4.09 -24.51
N SER A 163 11.04 4.67 -24.18
CA SER A 163 11.59 4.65 -22.82
C SER A 163 10.67 5.34 -21.80
N GLY A 164 10.21 6.55 -22.09
CA GLY A 164 9.26 7.27 -21.25
C GLY A 164 7.95 6.51 -21.03
N SER A 165 7.45 5.80 -22.05
CA SER A 165 6.25 4.96 -21.92
C SER A 165 6.46 3.76 -20.99
N VAL A 166 7.62 3.13 -21.06
CA VAL A 166 7.98 2.01 -20.17
C VAL A 166 8.16 2.48 -18.73
N VAL A 167 8.82 3.62 -18.52
CA VAL A 167 8.97 4.25 -17.20
C VAL A 167 7.61 4.68 -16.65
N PHE A 168 6.76 5.29 -17.47
CA PHE A 168 5.40 5.63 -17.09
C PHE A 168 4.62 4.39 -16.65
N LEU A 169 4.68 3.28 -17.40
CA LEU A 169 4.03 2.03 -17.03
C LEU A 169 4.55 1.49 -15.69
N LEU A 170 5.87 1.51 -15.47
CA LEU A 170 6.51 1.10 -14.22
C LEU A 170 5.94 1.89 -13.03
N LEU A 171 5.92 3.21 -13.16
CA LEU A 171 5.49 4.11 -12.10
C LEU A 171 3.97 4.05 -11.89
N ALA A 172 3.19 3.93 -12.97
CA ALA A 172 1.75 3.71 -12.89
C ALA A 172 1.42 2.42 -12.13
N LEU A 173 2.11 1.31 -12.42
CA LEU A 173 1.94 0.06 -11.67
C LEU A 173 2.38 0.22 -10.20
N ALA A 174 3.46 0.95 -9.96
CA ALA A 174 3.94 1.22 -8.61
C ALA A 174 2.93 2.04 -7.77
N MET A 175 2.14 2.90 -8.41
CA MET A 175 1.04 3.65 -7.78
C MET A 175 -0.26 2.83 -7.69
N LEU A 176 -0.57 2.04 -8.72
CA LEU A 176 -1.80 1.25 -8.82
C LEU A 176 -1.84 0.12 -7.81
N ILE A 177 -0.74 -0.62 -7.64
CA ILE A 177 -0.71 -1.80 -6.74
C ILE A 177 -1.08 -1.42 -5.30
N PRO A 178 -0.44 -0.42 -4.67
CA PRO A 178 -0.78 -0.04 -3.30
C PRO A 178 -2.19 0.56 -3.21
N THR A 179 -2.60 1.38 -4.19
CA THR A 179 -3.93 2.01 -4.21
C THR A 179 -5.05 0.97 -4.33
N ALA A 180 -4.91 0.01 -5.25
CA ALA A 180 -5.88 -1.08 -5.44
C ALA A 180 -5.97 -1.99 -4.21
N HIS A 181 -4.88 -2.13 -3.44
CA HIS A 181 -4.89 -2.88 -2.19
C HIS A 181 -5.52 -2.11 -1.03
N LEU A 182 -5.28 -0.80 -0.93
CA LEU A 182 -5.94 0.06 0.05
C LEU A 182 -7.46 0.06 -0.14
N LEU A 183 -7.92 0.21 -1.38
CA LEU A 183 -9.34 0.18 -1.71
C LEU A 183 -9.99 -1.17 -1.38
N ARG A 184 -9.32 -2.28 -1.73
CA ARG A 184 -9.80 -3.63 -1.38
C ARG A 184 -9.81 -3.88 0.13
N GLY A 185 -8.81 -3.37 0.85
CA GLY A 185 -8.73 -3.47 2.31
C GLY A 185 -9.89 -2.76 3.01
N GLN A 186 -10.26 -1.56 2.55
CA GLN A 186 -11.41 -0.83 3.09
C GLN A 186 -12.74 -1.53 2.84
N VAL A 187 -12.93 -2.07 1.63
CA VAL A 187 -14.14 -2.84 1.28
C VAL A 187 -14.22 -4.12 2.12
N PHE A 188 -13.11 -4.84 2.28
CA PHE A 188 -13.06 -6.05 3.09
C PHE A 188 -13.33 -5.76 4.57
N ALA A 189 -12.70 -4.73 5.13
CA ALA A 189 -12.94 -4.31 6.52
C ALA A 189 -14.41 -3.90 6.75
N ALA A 190 -15.01 -3.19 5.80
CA ALA A 190 -16.43 -2.82 5.87
C ALA A 190 -17.35 -4.04 5.79
N GLN A 191 -17.04 -5.03 4.96
CA GLN A 191 -17.80 -6.28 4.86
C GLN A 191 -17.67 -7.13 6.14
N PHE A 192 -16.47 -7.23 6.68
CA PHE A 192 -16.20 -7.97 7.91
C PHE A 192 -16.94 -7.34 9.10
N ALA A 193 -16.88 -6.01 9.24
CA ALA A 193 -17.63 -5.28 10.26
C ALA A 193 -19.15 -5.50 10.15
N ARG A 194 -19.69 -5.62 8.93
CA ARG A 194 -21.11 -5.94 8.72
C ARG A 194 -21.45 -7.38 9.13
N GLN A 195 -20.63 -8.36 8.77
CA GLN A 195 -20.84 -9.75 9.17
C GLN A 195 -20.78 -9.91 10.69
N ASN A 196 -19.80 -9.29 11.36
CA ASN A 196 -19.71 -9.34 12.82
C ASN A 196 -20.93 -8.74 13.50
N ARG A 197 -21.45 -7.61 13.00
CA ARG A 197 -22.70 -7.03 13.53
C ARG A 197 -23.89 -7.97 13.36
N ALA A 198 -24.06 -8.56 12.17
CA ALA A 198 -25.13 -9.52 11.92
C ALA A 198 -25.01 -10.76 12.83
N LEU A 199 -23.79 -11.23 13.09
CA LEU A 199 -23.54 -12.34 14.01
C LEU A 199 -23.91 -11.97 15.45
N GLN A 200 -23.52 -10.77 15.90
CA GLN A 200 -23.88 -10.25 17.22
C GLN A 200 -25.39 -10.09 17.38
N GLU A 201 -26.08 -9.57 16.37
CA GLU A 201 -27.54 -9.45 16.35
C GLU A 201 -28.22 -10.83 16.41
N ALA A 202 -27.73 -11.81 15.64
CA ALA A 202 -28.25 -13.17 15.67
C ALA A 202 -28.02 -13.84 17.04
N GLN A 203 -26.85 -13.64 17.66
CA GLN A 203 -26.57 -14.14 19.00
C GLN A 203 -27.47 -13.49 20.06
N ALA A 204 -27.72 -12.18 19.97
CA ALA A 204 -28.64 -11.48 20.86
C ALA A 204 -30.08 -12.01 20.72
N ALA A 205 -30.53 -12.25 19.49
CA ALA A 205 -31.85 -12.82 19.23
C ALA A 205 -31.98 -14.26 19.76
N LEU A 206 -30.95 -15.09 19.58
CA LEU A 206 -30.90 -16.45 20.13
C LEU A 206 -30.92 -16.46 21.67
N ALA A 207 -30.18 -15.56 22.30
CA ALA A 207 -30.18 -15.41 23.76
C ALA A 207 -31.55 -15.00 24.28
N GLU A 208 -32.25 -14.11 23.57
CA GLU A 208 -33.61 -13.71 23.93
C GLU A 208 -34.61 -14.88 23.81
N VAL A 209 -34.53 -15.66 22.73
CA VAL A 209 -35.37 -16.86 22.55
C VAL A 209 -35.12 -17.87 23.66
N HIS A 210 -33.85 -18.12 24.01
CA HIS A 210 -33.49 -19.00 25.13
C HIS A 210 -34.11 -18.53 26.45
N ARG A 211 -34.01 -17.23 26.76
CA ARG A 211 -34.60 -16.64 27.95
C ARG A 211 -36.12 -16.82 27.99
N GLN A 212 -36.80 -16.57 26.88
CA GLN A 212 -38.25 -16.77 26.77
C GLN A 212 -38.64 -18.24 26.96
N GLN A 213 -37.82 -19.17 26.45
CA GLN A 213 -38.06 -20.60 26.60
C GLN A 213 -37.86 -21.08 28.04
N GLU A 214 -36.87 -20.54 28.75
CA GLU A 214 -36.66 -20.79 30.18
C GLU A 214 -37.84 -20.26 31.00
N GLU A 215 -38.28 -19.01 30.78
CA GLU A 215 -39.45 -18.44 31.45
C GLU A 215 -40.73 -19.25 31.19
N ALA A 216 -40.95 -19.70 29.95
CA ALA A 216 -42.11 -20.53 29.60
C ALA A 216 -42.06 -21.90 30.29
N ASN A 217 -40.89 -22.54 30.36
CA ASN A 217 -40.69 -23.80 31.06
C ASN A 217 -40.90 -23.65 32.57
N GLU A 218 -40.44 -22.56 33.18
CA GLU A 218 -40.67 -22.27 34.60
C GLU A 218 -42.17 -22.08 34.90
N ARG A 219 -42.88 -21.31 34.07
CA ARG A 219 -44.35 -21.15 34.20
C ARG A 219 -45.09 -22.47 34.09
N LEU A 220 -44.67 -23.35 33.17
CA LEU A 220 -45.28 -24.66 33.00
C LEU A 220 -45.05 -25.56 34.23
N ARG A 221 -43.84 -25.54 34.80
CA ARG A 221 -43.53 -26.26 36.04
C ARG A 221 -44.38 -25.77 37.21
N GLN A 222 -44.49 -24.46 37.40
CA GLN A 222 -45.34 -23.88 38.45
C GLN A 222 -46.80 -24.31 38.29
N ALA A 223 -47.35 -24.26 37.07
CA ALA A 223 -48.73 -24.69 36.81
C ALA A 223 -48.96 -26.19 37.08
N LEU A 224 -47.97 -27.05 36.76
CA LEU A 224 -48.02 -28.47 37.06
C LEU A 224 -47.99 -28.74 38.58
N GLU A 225 -47.14 -28.03 39.31
CA GLU A 225 -47.07 -28.12 40.77
C GLU A 225 -48.38 -27.67 41.44
N GLU A 226 -48.96 -26.56 40.99
CA GLU A 226 -50.26 -26.08 41.47
C GLU A 226 -51.40 -27.09 41.20
N SER A 227 -51.42 -27.67 39.99
CA SER A 227 -52.39 -28.69 39.61
C SER A 227 -52.27 -29.95 40.48
N ALA A 228 -51.03 -30.41 40.72
CA ALA A 228 -50.76 -31.55 41.58
C ALA A 228 -51.19 -31.31 43.04
N GLN A 229 -50.95 -30.11 43.58
CA GLN A 229 -51.40 -29.73 44.92
C GLN A 229 -52.94 -29.72 45.03
N ARG A 230 -53.64 -29.16 44.03
CA ARG A 230 -55.11 -29.15 44.00
C ARG A 230 -55.69 -30.56 43.90
N ALA A 231 -55.11 -31.43 43.09
CA ALA A 231 -55.54 -32.84 42.99
C ALA A 231 -55.34 -33.59 44.32
N GLY A 232 -54.23 -33.35 45.02
CA GLY A 232 -53.98 -33.93 46.35
C GLY A 232 -54.96 -33.45 47.42
N GLN A 233 -55.37 -32.18 47.39
CA GLN A 233 -56.37 -31.65 48.32
C GLN A 233 -57.77 -32.26 48.11
N LEU A 234 -58.14 -32.59 46.88
CA LEU A 234 -59.43 -33.23 46.57
C LEU A 234 -59.48 -34.70 47.03
N GLN A 235 -58.35 -35.41 47.03
CA GLN A 235 -58.29 -36.79 47.54
C GLN A 235 -58.37 -36.92 49.07
N VAL A 236 -58.10 -35.85 49.82
CA VAL A 236 -58.16 -35.86 51.30
C VAL A 236 -59.59 -35.60 51.84
N ILE A 237 -60.50 -35.14 50.98
CA ILE A 237 -61.87 -34.74 51.36
C ILE A 237 -62.92 -35.81 51.00
N THR A 238 -62.52 -36.92 50.36
CA THR A 238 -63.40 -38.04 50.00
C THR A 238 -63.13 -39.24 50.90
#